data_AF-A0A229R7J8-F1
#
_entry.id   AF-A0A229R7J8-F1
#
_cell.length_a   1.000
_cell.length_b   1.000
_cell.length_c   1.000
_cell.angle_alpha   90.00
_cell.angle_beta   90.00
_cell.angle_gamma   90.00
#
_symmetry.space_group_name_H-M   'P 1'
#
loop_
_entity.id
_entity.type
_entity.pdbx_description
1 polymer ?
#
loop_
_entity_poly.entity_id
_entity_poly.type
_entity_poly.pdbx_seq_one_letter_code
_entity_poly.pdbx_strand_id
1 'polypeptide(L)'
;MINLEVPKKAGTLINQAYQAAAEVFRPISRKYDRAEHTYPAELDMFAALLDGLNSSGEGGAGAAGVRRSEKNEKPGNRNGSNLNIVLGTIEMCWGDVGLLLSMPRQGLGNAAIGSVAT
;
A
#
# COMPACT_ATOMS: atom_id res chain seq x y z
N MET A 1 14.70 -9.11 22.87
CA MET A 1 15.59 -9.41 21.73
C MET A 1 14.95 -8.84 20.48
N ILE A 2 15.68 -8.06 19.70
CA ILE A 2 15.19 -7.46 18.45
C ILE A 2 15.39 -8.48 17.32
N ASN A 3 14.36 -8.69 16.49
CA ASN A 3 14.41 -9.54 15.31
C ASN A 3 14.23 -8.66 14.07
N LEU A 4 15.14 -8.76 13.10
CA LEU A 4 15.14 -7.98 11.87
C LEU A 4 14.56 -8.74 10.67
N GLU A 5 14.25 -10.02 10.84
CA GLU A 5 13.63 -10.83 9.79
C GLU A 5 12.19 -10.42 9.53
N VAL A 6 11.80 -10.48 8.26
CA VAL A 6 10.41 -10.24 7.87
C VAL A 6 9.50 -11.28 8.53
N PRO A 7 8.42 -10.86 9.22
CA PRO A 7 7.49 -11.81 9.83
C PRO A 7 6.84 -12.69 8.76
N LYS A 8 6.81 -14.01 8.95
CA LYS A 8 6.20 -14.96 8.01
C LYS A 8 4.76 -14.60 7.61
N LYS A 9 3.99 -14.02 8.54
CA LYS A 9 2.63 -13.52 8.32
C LYS A 9 2.51 -12.42 7.26
N ALA A 10 3.59 -11.69 6.98
CA ALA A 10 3.62 -10.62 5.96
C ALA A 10 3.95 -11.17 4.57
N GLY A 11 4.37 -12.44 4.45
CA GLY A 11 4.81 -13.01 3.18
C GLY A 11 3.73 -12.99 2.08
N THR A 12 2.46 -13.25 2.42
CA THR A 12 1.36 -13.17 1.44
C THR A 12 1.18 -11.75 0.92
N LEU A 13 1.21 -10.75 1.80
CA LEU A 13 1.07 -9.35 1.44
C LEU A 13 2.21 -8.88 0.54
N ILE A 14 3.45 -9.28 0.85
CA ILE A 14 4.64 -8.97 0.04
C ILE A 14 4.48 -9.54 -1.37
N ASN A 15 4.12 -10.83 -1.49
CA ASN A 15 3.94 -11.47 -2.79
C ASN A 15 2.82 -10.82 -3.61
N GLN A 16 1.69 -10.46 -2.97
CA GLN A 16 0.59 -9.78 -3.64
C GLN A 16 1.00 -8.38 -4.12
N ALA A 17 1.68 -7.61 -3.29
CA ALA A 17 2.18 -6.28 -3.64
C ALA A 17 3.19 -6.36 -4.81
N TYR A 18 4.10 -7.32 -4.77
CA TYR A 18 5.06 -7.56 -5.85
C TYR A 18 4.36 -7.94 -7.17
N GLN A 19 3.40 -8.86 -7.12
CA GLN A 19 2.62 -9.25 -8.31
C GLN A 19 1.86 -8.06 -8.90
N ALA A 20 1.21 -7.26 -8.06
CA ALA A 20 0.55 -6.04 -8.52
C ALA A 20 1.53 -5.06 -9.18
N ALA A 21 2.72 -4.88 -8.60
CA ALA A 21 3.76 -4.03 -9.17
C ALA A 21 4.26 -4.56 -10.52
N ALA A 22 4.48 -5.87 -10.62
CA ALA A 22 4.96 -6.53 -11.83
C ALA A 22 3.95 -6.49 -12.98
N GLU A 23 2.66 -6.69 -12.69
CA GLU A 23 1.62 -6.78 -13.71
C GLU A 23 0.98 -5.43 -14.06
N VAL A 24 0.95 -4.48 -13.12
CA VAL A 24 0.29 -3.17 -13.33
C VAL A 24 1.29 -2.06 -13.58
N PHE A 25 2.31 -1.91 -12.72
CA PHE A 25 3.20 -0.74 -12.79
C PHE A 25 4.29 -0.93 -13.83
N ARG A 26 4.96 -2.09 -13.81
CA ARG A 26 6.12 -2.35 -14.66
C ARG A 26 5.82 -2.20 -16.16
N PRO A 27 4.66 -2.67 -16.70
CA PRO A 27 4.37 -2.56 -18.13
C PRO A 27 4.15 -1.12 -18.60
N ILE A 28 3.62 -0.25 -17.73
CA ILE A 28 3.28 1.14 -18.08
C ILE A 28 4.34 2.15 -17.62
N SER A 29 5.29 1.76 -16.78
CA SER A 29 6.36 2.62 -16.26
C SER A 29 7.07 3.41 -17.36
N ARG A 30 7.58 2.74 -18.41
CA ARG A 30 8.30 3.42 -19.50
C ARG A 30 7.41 4.33 -20.35
N LYS A 31 6.11 4.04 -20.45
CA LYS A 31 5.14 4.88 -21.15
C LYS A 31 5.00 6.22 -20.44
N TYR A 32 4.80 6.20 -19.12
CA TYR A 32 4.59 7.41 -18.33
C TYR A 32 5.87 8.16 -17.98
N ASP A 33 7.00 7.46 -17.88
CA ASP A 33 8.33 8.09 -17.80
C ASP A 33 8.61 9.00 -19.01
N ARG A 34 8.22 8.58 -20.22
CA ARG A 34 8.35 9.42 -21.44
C ARG A 34 7.27 10.48 -21.56
N ALA A 35 6.16 10.32 -20.85
CA ALA A 35 4.97 11.15 -20.96
C ALA A 35 4.75 12.01 -19.69
N GLU A 36 5.83 12.32 -18.96
CA GLU A 36 5.98 13.03 -17.68
C GLU A 36 4.71 13.62 -17.02
N HIS A 37 3.97 14.50 -17.70
CA HIS A 37 2.80 15.19 -17.16
C HIS A 37 1.44 14.55 -17.50
N THR A 38 1.45 13.35 -18.06
CA THR A 38 0.24 12.64 -18.45
C THR A 38 -0.24 11.80 -17.29
N TYR A 39 -1.50 11.99 -16.90
CA TYR A 39 -2.11 11.21 -15.85
C TYR A 39 -2.24 9.73 -16.25
N PRO A 40 -1.82 8.79 -15.40
CA PRO A 40 -1.89 7.36 -15.71
C PRO A 40 -3.29 6.79 -15.46
N ALA A 41 -4.15 6.86 -16.48
CA ALA A 41 -5.55 6.43 -16.41
C ALA A 41 -5.74 4.95 -16.00
N GLU A 42 -4.77 4.08 -16.28
CA GLU A 42 -4.80 2.67 -15.87
C GLU A 42 -4.82 2.52 -14.33
N LEU A 43 -4.28 3.50 -13.59
CA LEU A 43 -4.31 3.49 -12.14
C LEU A 43 -5.71 3.72 -11.56
N ASP A 44 -6.62 4.35 -12.29
CA ASP A 44 -8.02 4.51 -11.83
C ASP A 44 -8.70 3.15 -11.74
N MET A 45 -8.50 2.31 -12.77
CA MET A 45 -9.03 0.94 -12.79
C MET A 45 -8.42 0.10 -11.67
N PHE A 46 -7.11 0.20 -11.48
CA PHE A 46 -6.43 -0.53 -10.41
C PHE A 46 -6.90 -0.08 -9.01
N ALA A 47 -7.06 1.22 -8.79
CA ALA A 47 -7.55 1.73 -7.53
C ALA A 47 -9.03 1.36 -7.27
N ALA A 48 -9.87 1.29 -8.30
CA ALA A 48 -11.24 0.81 -8.17
C ALA A 48 -11.29 -0.68 -7.77
N LEU A 49 -10.39 -1.50 -8.32
CA LEU A 49 -10.23 -2.90 -7.93
C LEU A 49 -9.81 -3.02 -6.46
N LEU A 50 -8.78 -2.26 -6.04
CA LEU A 50 -8.32 -2.26 -4.64
C LEU A 50 -9.43 -1.83 -3.67
N ASP A 51 -10.26 -0.86 -4.05
CA ASP A 51 -11.42 -0.46 -3.26
C ASP A 51 -12.45 -1.56 -3.12
N GLY A 52 -12.75 -2.28 -4.21
CA GLY A 52 -13.64 -3.44 -4.18
C GLY A 52 -13.16 -4.47 -3.17
N LEU A 53 -11.86 -4.80 -3.21
CA LEU A 53 -11.23 -5.73 -2.26
C LEU A 53 -11.33 -5.21 -0.82
N ASN A 54 -11.00 -3.94 -0.58
CA ASN A 54 -11.09 -3.33 0.75
C ASN A 54 -12.52 -3.31 1.31
N SER A 55 -13.53 -3.12 0.44
CA SER A 55 -14.94 -3.13 0.84
C SER A 55 -15.46 -4.51 1.24
N SER A 56 -14.81 -5.57 0.75
CA SER A 56 -15.15 -6.97 1.08
C SER A 56 -14.58 -7.47 2.42
N GLY A 57 -13.83 -6.63 3.15
CA GLY A 57 -13.34 -6.95 4.49
C GLY A 57 -12.04 -7.75 4.54
N GLU A 58 -11.46 -8.11 3.39
CA GLU A 58 -10.06 -8.52 3.34
C GLU A 58 -9.18 -7.29 3.61
N GLY A 59 -8.56 -7.26 4.79
CA GLY A 59 -7.80 -6.12 5.30
C GLY A 59 -6.79 -5.59 4.30
N GLY A 60 -7.10 -4.41 3.76
CA GLY A 60 -6.37 -3.78 2.68
C GLY A 60 -4.90 -3.52 2.95
N ALA A 61 -4.06 -3.89 1.98
CA ALA A 61 -2.65 -3.50 1.88
C ALA A 61 -2.43 -2.02 1.52
N GLY A 62 -3.45 -1.16 1.68
CA GLY A 62 -3.42 0.26 1.35
C GLY A 62 -3.26 1.17 2.59
N ALA A 63 -2.91 2.43 2.36
CA ALA A 63 -2.71 3.45 3.39
C ALA A 63 -3.95 3.72 4.26
N ALA A 64 -5.14 3.28 3.83
CA ALA A 64 -6.38 3.33 4.62
C ALA A 64 -6.35 2.42 5.87
N GLY A 65 -5.42 1.45 5.96
CA GLY A 65 -5.23 0.58 7.12
C GLY A 65 -4.57 1.24 8.34
N VAL A 66 -4.20 2.52 8.27
CA VAL A 66 -3.50 3.27 9.34
C VAL A 66 -4.43 3.70 10.49
N ARG A 67 -5.68 3.24 10.54
CA ARG A 67 -6.56 3.59 11.67
C ARG A 67 -5.96 3.08 12.99
N ARG A 68 -5.69 4.01 13.92
CA ARG A 68 -5.38 3.71 15.32
C ARG A 68 -6.65 3.15 15.96
N SER A 69 -6.77 1.84 16.03
CA SER A 69 -7.77 1.22 16.92
C SER A 69 -7.33 1.50 18.35
N GLU A 70 -7.87 2.51 19.00
CA GLU A 70 -7.81 2.62 20.46
C GLU A 70 -8.67 1.50 21.07
N LYS A 71 -8.14 0.27 21.07
CA LYS A 71 -8.60 -0.76 21.98
C LYS A 71 -7.56 -0.90 23.08
N ASN A 72 -8.01 -0.85 24.32
CA ASN A 72 -7.27 -1.15 25.55
C ASN A 72 -6.37 -2.36 25.35
N GLU A 73 -5.11 -2.14 24.99
CA GLU A 73 -4.26 -3.22 24.54
C GLU A 73 -2.90 -3.18 25.22
N LYS A 74 -2.51 -4.33 25.77
CA LYS A 74 -1.33 -4.54 26.61
C LYS A 74 -0.04 -4.03 25.93
N PRO A 75 0.91 -3.48 26.70
CA PRO A 75 2.19 -3.02 26.18
C PRO A 75 2.99 -4.19 25.57
N GLY A 76 3.54 -3.98 24.36
CA GLY A 76 4.36 -4.97 23.66
C GLY A 76 4.72 -4.56 22.22
N ASN A 77 5.77 -5.18 21.65
CA ASN A 77 6.16 -4.96 20.25
C ASN A 77 5.09 -5.55 19.30
N ARG A 78 4.52 -4.70 18.45
CA ARG A 78 3.50 -5.11 17.47
C ARG A 78 3.95 -4.78 16.06
N ASN A 79 4.20 -5.83 15.30
CA ASN A 79 4.27 -5.80 13.85
C ASN A 79 2.86 -5.58 13.28
N GLY A 80 2.39 -4.32 13.38
CA GLY A 80 1.06 -3.85 13.04
C GLY A 80 0.95 -3.27 11.62
N SER A 81 -0.12 -2.51 11.36
CA SER A 81 -0.45 -1.97 10.04
C SER A 81 0.67 -1.17 9.39
N ASN A 82 1.38 -0.33 10.16
CA ASN A 82 2.50 0.45 9.64
C ASN A 82 3.62 -0.41 9.03
N LEU A 83 3.98 -1.54 9.66
CA LEU A 83 5.00 -2.43 9.11
C LEU A 83 4.53 -3.07 7.81
N ASN A 84 3.28 -3.53 7.77
CA ASN A 84 2.69 -4.12 6.56
C ASN A 84 2.65 -3.11 5.41
N ILE A 85 2.31 -1.85 5.69
CA ILE A 85 2.29 -0.78 4.70
C ILE A 85 3.70 -0.52 4.16
N VAL A 86 4.71 -0.44 5.03
CA VAL A 86 6.10 -0.25 4.59
C VAL A 86 6.56 -1.40 3.69
N LEU A 87 6.31 -2.65 4.09
CA LEU A 87 6.68 -3.82 3.30
C LEU A 87 5.96 -3.83 1.94
N GLY A 88 4.65 -3.59 1.90
CA GLY A 88 3.91 -3.51 0.64
C GLY A 88 4.35 -2.33 -0.25
N THR A 89 4.68 -1.18 0.36
CA THR A 89 5.20 -0.01 -0.36
C THR A 89 6.54 -0.31 -1.01
N ILE A 90 7.45 -1.01 -0.31
CA ILE A 90 8.75 -1.42 -0.87
C ILE A 90 8.56 -2.26 -2.13
N GLU A 91 7.68 -3.27 -2.08
CA GLU A 91 7.40 -4.13 -3.22
C GLU A 91 6.73 -3.38 -4.38
N MET A 92 5.82 -2.44 -4.09
CA MET A 92 5.22 -1.61 -5.12
C MET A 92 6.21 -0.63 -5.76
N CYS A 93 7.13 -0.07 -4.98
CA CYS A 93 8.21 0.80 -5.47
C CYS A 93 9.17 0.07 -6.42
N TRP A 94 9.30 -1.26 -6.32
CA TRP A 94 10.06 -2.04 -7.29
C TRP A 94 9.48 -1.94 -8.70
N GLY A 95 8.16 -1.85 -8.82
CA GLY A 95 7.48 -1.63 -10.10
C GLY A 95 7.77 -0.23 -10.65
N ASP A 96 7.30 0.79 -9.92
CA ASP A 96 7.52 2.21 -10.21
C ASP A 96 7.04 3.09 -9.02
N VAL A 97 7.92 3.93 -8.49
CA VAL A 97 7.61 4.84 -7.36
C VAL A 97 6.70 6.01 -7.78
N GLY A 98 6.85 6.52 -9.00
CA GLY A 98 6.06 7.64 -9.50
C GLY A 98 4.61 7.24 -9.72
N LEU A 99 4.38 6.05 -10.28
CA LEU A 99 3.04 5.48 -10.42
C LEU A 99 2.41 5.19 -9.06
N LEU A 100 3.18 4.64 -8.12
CA LEU A 100 2.68 4.41 -6.76
C LEU A 100 2.21 5.71 -6.09
N LEU A 101 3.02 6.77 -6.16
CA LEU A 101 2.68 8.07 -5.59
C LEU A 101 1.52 8.77 -6.33
N SER A 102 1.27 8.37 -7.57
CA SER A 102 0.14 8.84 -8.38
C SER A 102 -1.13 8.00 -8.18
N MET A 103 -1.09 6.95 -7.34
CA MET A 103 -2.25 6.09 -7.13
C MET A 103 -3.41 6.90 -6.52
N PRO A 104 -4.57 6.94 -7.19
CA PRO A 104 -5.67 7.77 -6.71
C PRO A 104 -6.20 7.21 -5.40
N ARG A 105 -6.55 8.13 -4.48
CA ARG A 105 -7.22 7.85 -3.20
C ARG A 105 -6.45 6.96 -2.23
N GLN A 106 -5.23 6.49 -2.54
CA GLN A 106 -4.40 5.65 -1.68
C GLN A 106 -3.07 6.35 -1.38
N GLY A 107 -3.14 7.51 -0.74
CA GLY A 107 -1.98 8.38 -0.53
C GLY A 107 -1.87 8.98 0.87
N LEU A 108 -0.88 9.87 1.03
CA LEU A 108 -0.53 10.51 2.30
C LEU A 108 -1.68 11.29 2.94
N GLY A 109 -2.62 11.81 2.14
CA GLY A 109 -3.83 12.47 2.65
C GLY A 109 -4.66 11.56 3.57
N ASN A 110 -4.81 10.28 3.23
CA ASN A 110 -5.53 9.33 4.08
C ASN A 110 -4.78 9.04 5.38
N ALA A 111 -3.44 8.98 5.33
CA ALA A 111 -2.62 8.79 6.51
C ALA A 111 -2.77 9.97 7.49
N ALA A 112 -2.84 11.20 6.97
CA ALA A 112 -3.08 12.40 7.77
C ALA A 112 -4.49 12.39 8.41
N ILE A 113 -5.54 12.08 7.63
CA ILE A 113 -6.91 11.94 8.16
C ILE A 113 -6.95 10.87 9.25
N GLY A 114 -6.38 9.68 9.00
CA GLY A 114 -6.37 8.59 9.98
C GLY A 114 -5.57 8.88 11.25
N SER A 115 -4.66 9.85 11.21
CA SER A 115 -3.83 10.25 12.36
C SER A 115 -4.42 11.41 13.16
N VAL A 116 -5.19 12.31 12.52
CA VAL A 116 -5.72 13.55 13.12
C VAL A 116 -7.21 13.46 13.44
N ALA A 117 -7.99 12.67 12.69
CA ALA A 117 -9.39 12.41 12.99
C ALA A 117 -9.51 11.41 14.14
N THR A 118 -9.02 11.80 15.32
CA THR A 118 -9.38 11.26 16.63
C THR A 118 -10.58 12.00 17.17
#